data_AF-A0A955YN61-F1
#
_entry.id   AF-A0A955YN61-F1
#
_cell.length_a   1.000
_cell.length_b   1.000
_cell.length_c   1.000
_cell.angle_alpha   90.00
_cell.angle_beta   90.00
_cell.angle_gamma   90.00
#
_symmetry.space_group_name_H-M   'P 1'
#
loop_
_entity.id
_entity.type
_entity.pdbx_description
1 polymer ?
#
loop_
_entity_poly.entity_id
_entity_poly.type
_entity_poly.pdbx_seq_one_letter_code
_entity_poly.pdbx_strand_id
1 'polypeptide(L)'
;MGLFYVTTPIYYVNDVPHLGTAYTTVVADALRRFHLLSGDDTYMLTGTDEHGQKIERQAEEQGLAPKAFVDAMSARFREAWPKLSIEADRFIRTTDPDHEAFVQDLWRKVRATGDLYEGTYEDWYCVGCESF
;
A
#
# COMPACT_ATOMS: atom_id res chain seq x y z
N MET A 1 0.51 -27.31 12.16
CA MET A 1 -0.16 -26.05 11.82
C MET A 1 0.64 -24.90 12.40
N GLY A 2 1.39 -24.20 11.55
CA GLY A 2 1.87 -22.85 11.85
C GLY A 2 0.91 -21.78 11.31
N LEU A 3 1.18 -20.53 11.64
CA LEU A 3 0.57 -19.35 11.01
C LEU A 3 1.57 -18.76 10.03
N PHE A 4 1.18 -18.61 8.77
CA PHE A 4 1.99 -17.96 7.74
C PHE A 4 1.32 -16.67 7.26
N TYR A 5 1.90 -15.53 7.63
CA TYR A 5 1.44 -14.21 7.19
C TYR A 5 2.41 -13.66 6.14
N VAL A 6 1.93 -13.44 4.91
CA VAL A 6 2.69 -12.86 3.81
C VAL A 6 2.11 -11.54 3.35
N THR A 7 2.98 -10.58 3.02
CA THR A 7 2.59 -9.27 2.52
C THR A 7 3.28 -8.97 1.19
N THR A 8 2.59 -8.29 0.28
CA THR A 8 3.27 -7.54 -0.78
C THR A 8 3.62 -6.13 -0.27
N PRO A 9 4.47 -5.37 -0.97
CA PRO A 9 4.38 -3.91 -0.90
C PRO A 9 2.97 -3.45 -1.23
N ILE A 10 2.57 -2.31 -0.69
CA ILE A 10 1.40 -1.58 -1.20
C ILE A 10 1.83 -0.76 -2.42
N TYR A 11 0.99 -0.72 -3.46
CA TYR A 11 1.35 -0.13 -4.74
C TYR A 11 0.88 1.32 -4.83
N TYR A 12 1.76 2.23 -5.23
CA TYR A 12 1.39 3.61 -5.51
C TYR A 12 0.34 3.68 -6.61
N VAL A 13 -0.69 4.49 -6.40
CA VAL A 13 -1.83 4.64 -7.32
C VAL A 13 -1.66 5.77 -8.34
N ASN A 14 -0.42 6.21 -8.55
CA ASN A 14 -0.08 7.22 -9.55
C ASN A 14 -0.04 6.67 -10.99
N ASP A 15 -0.09 5.35 -11.16
CA ASP A 15 -0.18 4.67 -12.46
C ASP A 15 -1.00 3.37 -12.35
N VAL A 16 -1.32 2.77 -13.49
CA VAL A 16 -2.09 1.52 -13.59
C VAL A 16 -1.26 0.30 -13.20
N PRO A 17 -1.90 -0.81 -12.78
CA PRO A 17 -1.21 -2.08 -12.56
C PRO A 17 -0.44 -2.51 -13.81
N HIS A 18 0.82 -2.89 -13.62
CA HIS A 18 1.72 -3.32 -14.70
C HIS A 18 2.45 -4.62 -14.32
N LEU A 19 3.30 -5.12 -15.21
CA LEU A 19 3.99 -6.41 -15.01
C LEU A 19 4.82 -6.46 -13.70
N GLY A 20 5.40 -5.33 -13.30
CA GLY A 20 6.18 -5.23 -12.06
C GLY A 20 5.32 -5.46 -10.82
N THR A 21 4.17 -4.79 -10.73
CA THR A 21 3.22 -4.99 -9.63
C THR A 21 2.62 -6.41 -9.66
N ALA A 22 2.35 -6.95 -10.85
CA ALA A 22 1.85 -8.31 -11.00
C ALA A 22 2.87 -9.37 -10.54
N TYR A 23 4.14 -9.21 -10.91
CA TYR A 23 5.21 -10.14 -10.54
C TYR A 23 5.30 -10.32 -9.03
N THR A 24 5.38 -9.22 -8.28
CA THR A 24 5.47 -9.27 -6.81
C THR A 24 4.24 -9.93 -6.18
N THR A 25 3.04 -9.61 -6.66
CA THR A 25 1.80 -10.23 -6.17
C THR A 25 1.75 -11.73 -6.47
N VAL A 26 2.18 -12.17 -7.66
CA VAL A 26 2.25 -13.60 -8.03
C VAL A 26 3.22 -14.36 -7.14
N VAL A 27 4.39 -13.79 -6.83
CA VAL A 27 5.38 -14.44 -5.94
C VAL A 27 4.80 -14.61 -4.53
N ALA A 28 4.13 -13.59 -3.98
CA ALA A 28 3.50 -13.68 -2.67
C ALA A 28 2.37 -14.73 -2.63
N ASP A 29 1.53 -14.78 -3.67
CA ASP A 29 0.46 -15.78 -3.79
C ASP A 29 1.01 -17.20 -3.91
N ALA A 30 2.10 -17.40 -4.67
CA ALA A 30 2.77 -18.70 -4.77
C ALA A 30 3.29 -19.19 -3.41
N LEU A 31 3.90 -18.30 -2.62
CA LEU A 31 4.35 -18.62 -1.26
C LEU A 31 3.19 -18.97 -0.34
N ARG A 32 2.11 -18.16 -0.35
CA ARG A 32 0.89 -18.44 0.41
C ARG A 32 0.34 -19.83 0.09
N ARG A 33 0.18 -20.16 -1.21
CA ARG A 33 -0.34 -21.46 -1.65
C ARG A 33 0.54 -22.62 -1.21
N PHE A 34 1.86 -22.45 -1.25
CA PHE A 34 2.79 -23.46 -0.77
C PHE A 34 2.62 -23.75 0.72
N HIS A 35 2.47 -22.71 1.54
CA HIS A 35 2.22 -22.85 2.98
C HIS A 35 0.84 -23.47 3.27
N LEU A 36 -0.18 -23.06 2.52
CA LEU A 36 -1.52 -23.66 2.64
C LEU A 36 -1.49 -25.16 2.32
N LEU A 37 -0.79 -25.56 1.25
CA LEU A 37 -0.58 -26.98 0.89
C LEU A 37 0.24 -27.75 1.93
N SER A 38 1.10 -27.06 2.67
CA SER A 38 1.92 -27.63 3.75
C SER A 38 1.14 -27.78 5.07
N GLY A 39 -0.12 -27.34 5.12
CA GLY A 39 -0.98 -27.42 6.30
C GLY A 39 -0.80 -26.27 7.28
N ASP A 40 -0.32 -25.11 6.84
CA ASP A 40 -0.33 -23.88 7.64
C ASP A 40 -1.63 -23.09 7.45
N ASP A 41 -2.04 -22.37 8.49
CA ASP A 41 -3.05 -21.33 8.37
C ASP A 41 -2.39 -20.11 7.72
N THR A 42 -2.95 -19.63 6.59
CA THR A 42 -2.32 -18.55 5.82
C THR A 42 -3.13 -17.28 5.84
N TYR A 43 -2.44 -16.14 5.84
CA TYR A 43 -3.03 -14.83 5.59
C TYR A 43 -2.15 -14.06 4.61
N MET A 44 -2.76 -13.46 3.58
CA MET A 44 -2.10 -12.64 2.58
C MET A 44 -2.67 -11.23 2.56
N LEU A 45 -1.81 -10.24 2.76
CA LEU A 45 -2.14 -8.82 2.64
C LEU A 45 -1.48 -8.22 1.39
N THR A 46 -2.27 -7.49 0.61
CA THR A 46 -1.79 -6.58 -0.44
C THR A 46 -2.55 -5.27 -0.33
N GLY A 47 -2.24 -4.28 -1.16
CA GLY A 47 -2.95 -3.00 -1.08
C GLY A 47 -2.40 -1.90 -1.95
N THR A 48 -2.90 -0.69 -1.71
CA THR A 48 -2.52 0.53 -2.41
C THR A 48 -2.06 1.62 -1.46
N ASP A 49 -1.03 2.35 -1.89
CA ASP A 49 -0.59 3.59 -1.27
C ASP A 49 -1.15 4.79 -2.02
N GLU A 50 -1.85 5.65 -1.28
CA GLU A 50 -2.80 6.62 -1.79
C GLU A 50 -2.52 8.06 -1.32
N HIS A 51 -1.42 8.27 -0.58
CA HIS A 51 -0.98 9.59 -0.13
C HIS A 51 0.24 10.06 -0.91
N GLY A 52 0.46 11.37 -0.96
CA GLY A 52 1.66 11.99 -1.54
C GLY A 52 1.38 13.06 -2.59
N GLN A 53 2.33 13.98 -2.76
CA GLN A 53 2.16 15.15 -3.64
C GLN A 53 1.97 14.78 -5.11
N LYS A 54 2.53 13.65 -5.57
CA LYS A 54 2.33 13.20 -6.96
C LYS A 54 0.87 12.86 -7.25
N ILE A 55 0.23 12.18 -6.31
CA ILE A 55 -1.18 11.77 -6.42
C ILE A 55 -2.07 13.01 -6.43
N GLU A 56 -1.80 13.98 -5.55
CA GLU A 56 -2.51 15.26 -5.52
C GLU A 56 -2.40 16.00 -6.87
N ARG A 57 -1.18 16.17 -7.40
CA ARG A 57 -0.96 16.84 -8.69
C ARG A 57 -1.64 16.12 -9.86
N GLN A 58 -1.56 14.79 -9.91
CA GLN A 58 -2.23 14.04 -10.97
C GLN A 58 -3.76 14.12 -10.89
N ALA A 59 -4.32 14.15 -9.68
CA ALA A 59 -5.75 14.36 -9.49
C ALA A 59 -6.16 15.75 -10.00
N GLU A 60 -5.40 16.79 -9.67
CA GLU A 60 -5.61 18.16 -10.16
C GLU A 60 -5.51 18.26 -11.69
N GLU A 61 -4.49 17.65 -12.31
CA GLU A 61 -4.32 17.59 -13.77
C GLU A 61 -5.51 16.94 -14.47
N GLN A 62 -6.19 16.01 -13.79
CA GLN A 62 -7.40 15.35 -14.29
C GLN A 62 -8.70 16.05 -13.87
N GLY A 63 -8.62 17.16 -13.13
CA GLY A 63 -9.79 17.90 -12.64
C GLY A 63 -10.62 17.11 -11.61
N LEU A 64 -10.00 16.19 -10.87
CA LEU A 64 -10.63 15.32 -9.89
C LEU A 64 -10.21 15.67 -8.47
N ALA A 65 -11.10 15.41 -7.51
CA ALA A 65 -10.71 15.42 -6.10
C ALA A 65 -9.74 14.25 -5.82
N PRO A 66 -8.68 14.43 -5.00
CA PRO A 66 -7.70 13.38 -4.72
C PRO A 66 -8.33 12.06 -4.27
N LYS A 67 -9.33 12.13 -3.39
CA LYS A 67 -10.04 10.93 -2.91
C LYS A 67 -10.74 10.16 -4.04
N ALA A 68 -11.38 10.86 -4.98
CA ALA A 68 -12.05 10.25 -6.12
C ALA A 68 -11.03 9.61 -7.08
N PHE A 69 -9.88 10.27 -7.27
CA PHE A 69 -8.78 9.74 -8.08
C PHE A 69 -8.24 8.43 -7.50
N VAL A 70 -7.87 8.40 -6.21
CA VAL A 70 -7.32 7.19 -5.57
C VAL A 70 -8.34 6.07 -5.45
N ASP A 71 -9.64 6.38 -5.26
CA ASP A 71 -10.72 5.39 -5.29
C ASP A 71 -10.78 4.65 -6.64
N ALA A 72 -10.72 5.41 -7.74
CA ALA A 72 -10.74 4.86 -9.09
C ALA A 72 -9.47 4.05 -9.41
N MET A 73 -8.31 4.55 -9.03
CA MET A 73 -7.05 3.86 -9.30
C MET A 73 -6.88 2.60 -8.44
N SER A 74 -7.24 2.65 -7.17
CA SER A 74 -7.26 1.48 -6.28
C SER A 74 -8.23 0.40 -6.76
N ALA A 75 -9.37 0.78 -7.37
CA ALA A 75 -10.27 -0.18 -7.99
C ALA A 75 -9.58 -0.98 -9.12
N ARG A 76 -8.75 -0.34 -9.96
CA ARG A 76 -8.02 -1.02 -11.04
C ARG A 76 -7.08 -2.11 -10.50
N PHE A 77 -6.39 -1.86 -9.38
CA PHE A 77 -5.56 -2.87 -8.71
C PHE A 77 -6.39 -4.03 -8.17
N ARG A 78 -7.50 -3.74 -7.48
CA ARG A 78 -8.43 -4.76 -6.94
C ARG A 78 -9.03 -5.63 -8.05
N GLU A 79 -9.31 -5.06 -9.21
CA GLU A 79 -9.84 -5.77 -10.37
C GLU A 79 -8.79 -6.58 -11.14
N ALA A 80 -7.49 -6.25 -11.00
CA ALA A 80 -6.41 -6.92 -11.71
C ALA A 80 -6.10 -8.30 -11.11
N TRP A 81 -6.08 -8.42 -9.78
CA TRP A 81 -5.65 -9.65 -9.09
C TRP A 81 -6.54 -10.87 -9.34
N PRO A 82 -7.88 -10.77 -9.32
CA PRO A 82 -8.75 -11.90 -9.65
C PRO A 82 -8.54 -12.44 -11.08
N LYS A 83 -8.12 -11.58 -12.02
CA LYS A 83 -7.81 -12.00 -13.41
C LYS A 83 -6.55 -12.87 -13.49
N LEU A 84 -5.69 -12.80 -12.49
CA LEU A 84 -4.52 -13.66 -12.31
C LEU A 84 -4.80 -14.84 -11.35
N SER A 85 -6.07 -15.05 -10.99
CA SER A 85 -6.50 -16.04 -9.98
C SER A 85 -5.88 -15.79 -8.59
N ILE A 86 -5.54 -14.55 -8.27
CA ILE A 86 -5.00 -14.16 -6.97
C ILE A 86 -6.11 -13.55 -6.12
N GLU A 87 -6.27 -14.06 -4.91
CA GLU A 87 -7.24 -13.58 -3.93
C GLU A 87 -6.53 -13.35 -2.60
N ALA A 88 -6.23 -12.10 -2.27
CA ALA A 88 -5.66 -11.74 -0.98
C ALA A 88 -6.74 -11.74 0.12
N ASP A 89 -6.38 -12.13 1.34
CA ASP A 89 -7.29 -12.13 2.48
C ASP A 89 -7.70 -10.71 2.90
N ARG A 90 -6.80 -9.74 2.68
CA ARG A 90 -7.13 -8.31 2.75
C ARG A 90 -6.44 -7.53 1.64
N PHE A 91 -7.20 -6.59 1.07
CA PHE A 91 -6.68 -5.51 0.25
C PHE A 91 -6.80 -4.22 1.06
N ILE A 92 -5.68 -3.72 1.60
CA ILE A 92 -5.65 -2.48 2.40
C ILE A 92 -5.47 -1.25 1.52
N ARG A 93 -6.03 -0.12 1.95
CA ARG A 93 -5.78 1.19 1.36
C ARG A 93 -5.29 2.13 2.44
N THR A 94 -4.32 2.99 2.13
CA THR A 94 -3.81 3.94 3.14
C THR A 94 -4.81 5.06 3.48
N THR A 95 -5.94 5.17 2.76
CA THR A 95 -7.11 5.98 3.15
C THR A 95 -8.16 5.23 3.97
N ASP A 96 -7.93 3.96 4.33
CA ASP A 96 -8.88 3.23 5.17
C ASP A 96 -8.91 3.84 6.58
N PRO A 97 -10.10 4.06 7.20
CA PRO A 97 -10.18 4.72 8.50
C PRO A 97 -9.43 4.00 9.63
N ASP A 98 -9.35 2.66 9.58
CA ASP A 98 -8.61 1.87 10.57
C ASP A 98 -7.10 2.03 10.40
N HIS A 99 -6.62 2.18 9.16
CA HIS A 99 -5.22 2.49 8.86
C HIS A 99 -4.85 3.88 9.38
N GLU A 100 -5.67 4.90 9.09
CA GLU A 100 -5.44 6.27 9.58
C GLU A 100 -5.39 6.31 11.12
N ALA A 101 -6.34 5.64 11.77
CA ALA A 101 -6.37 5.55 13.23
C ALA A 101 -5.11 4.86 13.81
N PHE A 102 -4.64 3.80 13.15
CA PHE A 102 -3.43 3.08 13.55
C PHE A 102 -2.18 3.96 13.39
N VAL A 103 -2.02 4.66 12.26
CA VAL A 103 -0.86 5.55 12.01
C VAL A 103 -0.83 6.68 13.04
N GLN A 104 -1.97 7.29 13.37
CA GLN A 104 -2.03 8.31 14.41
C GLN A 104 -1.66 7.77 15.80
N ASP A 105 -2.06 6.53 16.12
CA ASP A 105 -1.69 5.88 17.38
C ASP A 105 -0.19 5.55 17.45
N LEU A 106 0.37 5.02 16.35
CA LEU A 106 1.80 4.78 16.23
C LEU A 106 2.59 6.08 16.42
N TRP A 107 2.18 7.16 15.74
CA TRP A 107 2.81 8.47 15.89
C TRP A 107 2.79 8.96 17.34
N ARG A 108 1.66 8.82 18.05
CA ARG A 108 1.56 9.19 19.47
C ARG A 108 2.50 8.37 20.36
N LYS A 109 2.66 7.08 20.08
CA LYS A 109 3.59 6.20 20.81
C LYS A 109 5.04 6.62 20.61
N VAL A 110 5.47 6.86 19.37
CA VAL A 110 6.83 7.32 19.06
C VAL A 110 7.09 8.72 19.64
N ARG A 111 6.08 9.60 19.66
CA ARG A 111 6.20 10.88 20.38
C ARG A 111 6.46 10.69 21.87
N ALA A 112 5.78 9.73 22.49
CA ALA A 112 5.86 9.49 23.94
C ALA A 112 7.21 8.91 24.39
N THR A 113 7.97 8.24 23.49
CA THR A 113 9.32 7.75 23.81
C THR A 113 10.38 8.86 23.80
N GLY A 114 10.05 10.04 23.26
CA GLY A 114 11.00 11.13 23.07
C GLY A 114 11.81 11.03 21.78
N ASP A 115 11.48 10.09 20.89
CA ASP A 115 12.18 9.88 19.62
C ASP A 115 11.73 10.87 18.52
N LEU A 116 10.66 11.64 18.75
CA LEU A 116 10.23 12.72 17.86
C LEU A 116 10.67 14.08 18.40
N TYR A 117 11.35 14.84 17.55
CA TYR A 117 11.66 16.23 17.79
C TYR A 117 11.31 17.07 16.56
N GLU A 118 10.95 18.32 16.81
CA GLU A 118 10.80 19.30 15.74
C GLU A 118 12.17 19.90 15.42
N GLY A 119 12.51 19.96 14.14
CA GLY A 119 13.78 20.51 13.66
C GLY A 119 13.60 21.20 12.32
N THR A 120 14.57 22.02 11.95
CA THR A 120 14.64 22.60 10.61
C THR A 120 15.42 21.68 9.70
N TYR A 121 14.83 21.35 8.56
CA TYR A 121 15.45 20.55 7.52
C TYR A 121 15.63 21.41 6.26
N GLU A 122 16.83 21.42 5.70
CA GLU A 122 17.15 22.11 4.43
C GLU A 122 17.93 21.13 3.55
N ASP A 123 17.32 20.72 2.44
CA ASP A 123 17.95 19.93 1.38
C ASP A 123 17.14 20.06 0.07
N TRP A 124 17.66 19.46 -0.99
CA TRP A 124 17.02 19.39 -2.30
C TRP A 124 16.00 18.25 -2.36
N TYR A 125 14.71 18.58 -2.31
CA TYR A 125 13.66 17.57 -2.46
C TYR A 125 13.48 17.10 -3.91
N CYS A 126 13.64 15.80 -4.16
CA CYS A 126 13.34 15.19 -5.45
C CYS A 126 11.91 14.64 -5.48
N VAL A 127 11.02 15.33 -6.20
CA VAL A 127 9.62 14.89 -6.36
C VAL A 127 9.56 13.49 -6.97
N GLY A 128 10.37 13.16 -7.99
CA GLY A 128 10.35 11.86 -8.65
C GLY A 128 10.70 10.68 -7.72
N CYS A 129 11.61 10.89 -6.77
CA CYS A 129 12.10 9.87 -5.85
C CYS A 129 11.36 9.84 -4.51
N GLU A 130 10.58 10.89 -4.19
CA GLU A 130 9.96 11.08 -2.86
C GLU A 130 10.98 11.02 -1.72
N SER A 131 12.16 11.58 -1.99
CA SER A 131 13.26 11.69 -1.04
C SER A 131 13.74 13.13 -1.00
N PHE A 132 14.07 13.56 0.21
CA PHE A 132 14.99 14.67 0.40
C PHE A 132 16.42 14.21 0.14
#